data_AF-A0A4P9WPS4-F1
#
_entry.id   AF-A0A4P9WPS4-F1
#
_cell.length_a   1.000
_cell.length_b   1.000
_cell.length_c   1.000
_cell.angle_alpha   90.00
_cell.angle_beta   90.00
_cell.angle_gamma   90.00
#
_symmetry.space_group_name_H-M   'P 1'
#
loop_
_entity.id
_entity.type
_entity.pdbx_description
1 polymer ?
#
loop_
_entity_poly.entity_id
_entity_poly.type
_entity_poly.pdbx_seq_one_letter_code
_entity_poly.pdbx_strand_id
1 'polypeptide(L)'
;DRAQRIHQLASLLRMLPLPNYTLLRALISHLVRVVQNAGKTRMTVRNMGIVFSPTLGIPAGVVTLMMAEFAIVFDWSGIEGTARPPP
;
A
#
# COMPACT_ATOMS: atom_id res chain seq x y z
N ASP A 1 13.75 -13.32 -5.50
CA ASP A 1 13.30 -12.95 -4.13
C ASP A 1 12.05 -12.08 -4.09
N ARG A 2 10.96 -12.58 -3.49
CA ARG A 2 9.73 -11.82 -3.24
C ARG A 2 9.80 -11.05 -1.93
N ALA A 3 10.27 -11.70 -0.86
CA ALA A 3 10.47 -11.09 0.45
C ALA A 3 11.42 -9.89 0.40
N GLN A 4 12.56 -10.00 -0.31
CA GLN A 4 13.49 -8.88 -0.47
C GLN A 4 12.85 -7.64 -1.10
N ARG A 5 12.00 -7.81 -2.12
CA ARG A 5 11.27 -6.70 -2.75
C ARG A 5 10.28 -6.04 -1.80
N ILE A 6 9.60 -6.84 -0.96
CA ILE A 6 8.68 -6.34 0.05
C ILE A 6 9.43 -5.51 1.10
N HIS A 7 10.57 -6.01 1.60
CA HIS A 7 11.39 -5.28 2.56
C HIS A 7 12.00 -3.99 1.99
N GLN A 8 12.50 -4.03 0.76
CA GLN A 8 12.99 -2.85 0.06
C GLN A 8 11.89 -1.81 -0.12
N LEU A 9 10.69 -2.24 -0.53
CA LEU A 9 9.55 -1.35 -0.67
C LEU A 9 9.15 -0.71 0.66
N ALA A 10 9.05 -1.51 1.74
CA ALA A 10 8.76 -0.99 3.07
C ALA A 10 9.80 0.04 3.52
N SER A 11 11.09 -0.21 3.27
CA SER A 11 12.17 0.73 3.55
C SER A 11 12.01 2.05 2.77
N LEU A 12 11.67 1.99 1.48
CA LEU A 12 11.46 3.18 0.66
C LEU A 12 10.24 3.99 1.14
N LEU A 13 9.15 3.32 1.51
CA LEU A 13 7.97 3.99 2.04
C LEU A 13 8.24 4.70 3.36
N ARG A 14 9.11 4.13 4.23
CA ARG A 14 9.53 4.77 5.48
C ARG A 14 10.37 6.03 5.27
N MET A 15 10.97 6.22 4.09
CA MET A 15 11.70 7.44 3.73
C MET A 15 10.78 8.56 3.23
N LEU A 16 9.50 8.28 2.98
CA LEU A 16 8.55 9.30 2.55
C LEU A 16 8.26 10.27 3.71
N PRO A 17 8.01 11.56 3.41
CA PRO A 17 7.45 12.48 4.39
C PRO A 17 6.18 11.91 5.02
N LEU A 18 6.01 12.10 6.33
CA LEU A 18 4.86 11.58 7.09
C LEU A 18 3.50 11.86 6.44
N PRO A 19 3.22 13.05 5.87
CA PRO A 19 1.96 13.31 5.18
C PRO A 19 1.74 12.38 3.97
N ASN A 20 2.78 12.16 3.16
CA ASN A 20 2.72 11.34 1.96
C ASN A 20 2.56 9.85 2.31
N TYR A 21 3.31 9.37 3.31
CA TYR A 21 3.16 8.02 3.83
C TYR A 21 1.74 7.76 4.35
N THR A 22 1.22 8.68 5.17
CA THR A 22 -0.11 8.57 5.77
C THR A 22 -1.21 8.54 4.70
N LEU A 23 -1.13 9.44 3.71
CA LEU A 23 -2.05 9.47 2.58
C LEU A 23 -1.99 8.18 1.77
N LEU A 24 -0.79 7.73 1.42
CA LEU A 24 -0.61 6.51 0.62
C LEU A 24 -1.14 5.29 1.38
N ARG A 25 -0.85 5.17 2.68
CA ARG A 25 -1.38 4.10 3.53
C ARG A 25 -2.92 4.12 3.56
N ALA A 26 -3.53 5.29 3.74
CA ALA A 26 -4.99 5.42 3.76
C ALA A 26 -5.61 5.01 2.41
N LEU A 27 -5.03 5.47 1.30
CA LEU A 27 -5.47 5.11 -0.04
C LEU A 27 -5.36 3.60 -0.29
N ILE A 28 -4.18 3.00 -0.08
CA ILE A 28 -3.98 1.56 -0.32
C ILE A 28 -4.88 0.73 0.60
N SER A 29 -5.06 1.12 1.86
CA SER A 29 -6.00 0.49 2.79
C SER A 29 -7.43 0.46 2.23
N HIS A 30 -7.88 1.58 1.65
CA HIS A 30 -9.19 1.64 1.00
C HIS A 30 -9.27 0.72 -0.22
N LEU A 31 -8.24 0.71 -1.08
CA LEU A 31 -8.21 -0.16 -2.26
C LEU A 31 -8.22 -1.65 -1.89
N VAL A 32 -7.54 -2.04 -0.82
CA VAL A 32 -7.59 -3.40 -0.27
C VAL A 32 -9.02 -3.79 0.10
N ARG A 33 -9.77 -2.90 0.78
CA ARG A 33 -11.19 -3.15 1.09
C ARG A 33 -12.05 -3.29 -0.16
N VAL A 34 -11.81 -2.48 -1.19
CA VAL A 34 -12.56 -2.57 -2.46
C VAL A 34 -12.32 -3.92 -3.15
N VAL A 35 -11.08 -4.40 -3.14
CA VAL A 35 -10.72 -5.70 -3.70
C VAL A 35 -11.25 -6.86 -2.86
N GLN A 36 -11.26 -6.75 -1.53
CA GLN A 36 -11.90 -7.76 -0.67
C GLN A 36 -13.40 -7.90 -0.98
N ASN A 37 -14.02 -6.85 -1.52
CA ASN A 37 -15.41 -6.83 -1.99
C ASN A 37 -15.54 -7.08 -3.51
N ALA A 38 -14.55 -7.73 -4.15
CA ALA A 38 -14.52 -7.99 -5.59
C ALA A 38 -15.77 -8.70 -6.14
N GLY A 39 -16.44 -9.53 -5.33
CA GLY A 39 -17.71 -10.16 -5.73
C GLY A 39 -18.82 -9.18 -6.08
N LYS A 40 -18.78 -7.97 -5.51
CA LYS A 40 -19.73 -6.87 -5.80
C LYS A 40 -19.11 -5.79 -6.68
N THR A 41 -17.88 -5.36 -6.39
CA THR A 41 -17.20 -4.26 -7.10
C THR A 41 -16.68 -4.68 -8.47
N ARG A 42 -16.48 -6.00 -8.69
CA ARG A 42 -15.81 -6.59 -9.86
C ARG A 42 -14.36 -6.13 -10.03
N MET A 43 -13.79 -5.49 -9.01
CA MET A 43 -12.42 -4.97 -9.03
C MET A 43 -11.47 -5.95 -8.37
N THR A 44 -10.55 -6.50 -9.15
CA THR A 44 -9.46 -7.37 -8.65
C THR A 44 -8.21 -6.54 -8.31
N VAL A 45 -7.25 -7.13 -7.59
CA VAL A 45 -5.92 -6.52 -7.36
C VAL A 45 -5.29 -6.05 -8.67
N ARG A 46 -5.42 -6.85 -9.73
CA ARG A 46 -4.87 -6.55 -11.05
C ARG A 46 -5.55 -5.34 -11.71
N ASN A 47 -6.88 -5.29 -11.68
CA ASN A 47 -7.63 -4.17 -12.25
C ASN A 47 -7.33 -2.87 -11.50
N MET A 48 -7.21 -2.93 -10.17
CA MET A 48 -6.79 -1.79 -9.36
C MET A 48 -5.38 -1.32 -9.72
N GLY A 49 -4.43 -2.24 -9.86
CA GLY A 49 -3.07 -1.91 -10.26
C GLY A 49 -3.01 -1.19 -11.62
N ILE A 50 -3.83 -1.59 -12.59
CA ILE A 50 -3.87 -0.95 -13.92
C ILE A 50 -4.45 0.46 -13.84
N VAL A 51 -5.55 0.65 -13.11
CA VAL A 51 -6.26 1.93 -13.04
C VAL A 51 -5.50 2.96 -12.22
N PHE A 52 -4.91 2.55 -11.09
CA PHE A 52 -4.23 3.48 -10.18
C PHE A 52 -2.73 3.69 -10.48
N SER A 53 -2.10 2.80 -11.26
CA SER A 53 -0.69 2.95 -11.63
C SER A 53 -0.37 4.30 -12.31
N PRO A 54 -1.14 4.75 -13.33
CA PRO A 54 -0.92 6.05 -13.95
C PRO A 54 -1.17 7.22 -12.99
N THR A 55 -2.21 7.13 -12.16
CA THR A 55 -2.57 8.18 -11.19
C THR A 55 -1.50 8.39 -10.13
N LEU A 56 -0.86 7.30 -9.69
CA LEU A 56 0.18 7.34 -8.66
C LEU A 56 1.58 7.59 -9.25
N GLY A 57 1.76 7.45 -10.57
CA GLY A 57 3.08 7.46 -11.20
C GLY A 57 3.97 6.29 -10.76
N ILE A 58 3.35 5.20 -10.27
CA ILE A 58 4.04 4.02 -9.72
C ILE A 58 3.72 2.82 -10.63
N PRO A 59 4.69 1.95 -10.96
CA PRO A 59 4.42 0.75 -11.76
C PRO A 59 3.33 -0.12 -11.15
N ALA A 60 2.43 -0.64 -11.98
CA ALA A 60 1.30 -1.47 -11.53
C ALA A 60 1.74 -2.64 -10.63
N GLY A 61 2.88 -3.28 -10.93
CA GLY A 61 3.42 -4.36 -10.11
C GLY A 61 3.79 -3.95 -8.68
N VAL A 62 4.14 -2.69 -8.45
CA VAL A 62 4.45 -2.17 -7.11
C VAL A 62 3.15 -1.84 -6.38
N VAL A 63 2.16 -1.24 -7.04
CA VAL A 63 0.84 -0.97 -6.45
C VAL A 63 0.15 -2.27 -6.03
N THR A 64 0.19 -3.31 -6.88
CA THR A 64 -0.38 -4.61 -6.56
C THR A 64 0.36 -5.28 -5.39
N LEU A 65 1.68 -5.12 -5.32
CA LEU A 65 2.48 -5.63 -4.19
C LEU A 65 2.14 -4.90 -2.89
N MET A 66 1.97 -3.57 -2.91
CA MET A 66 1.52 -2.78 -1.75
C MET A 66 0.17 -3.25 -1.22
N MET A 67 -0.77 -3.57 -2.12
CA MET A 67 -2.10 -4.05 -1.72
C MET A 67 -2.05 -5.49 -1.19
N ALA A 68 -1.29 -6.38 -1.84
CA ALA A 68 -1.19 -7.79 -1.45
C ALA A 68 -0.48 -7.96 -0.11
N GLU A 69 0.54 -7.13 0.16
CA GLU A 69 1.40 -7.22 1.34
C GLU A 69 1.22 -6.02 2.28
N PHE A 70 0.01 -5.45 2.30
CA PHE A 70 -0.30 -4.21 3.00
C PHE A 70 0.19 -4.21 4.45
N ALA A 71 -0.06 -5.30 5.18
CA ALA A 71 0.30 -5.41 6.58
C ALA A 71 1.82 -5.31 6.83
N ILE A 72 2.64 -5.83 5.91
CA ILE A 72 4.11 -5.82 6.03
C ILE A 72 4.68 -4.51 5.50
N VAL A 73 4.15 -4.04 4.36
CA VAL A 73 4.65 -2.86 3.64
C VAL A 73 4.35 -1.55 4.39
N PHE A 74 3.21 -1.49 5.10
CA PHE A 74 2.78 -0.32 5.87
C PHE A 74 2.82 -0.56 7.39
N ASP A 75 3.62 -1.53 7.85
CA ASP A 75 3.78 -1.77 9.28
C ASP A 75 4.52 -0.60 9.96
N TRP A 76 3.90 -0.06 11.00
CA TRP A 76 4.46 1.00 11.85
C TRP A 76 4.99 0.44 13.19
N SER A 77 4.90 -0.88 13.41
CA SER A 77 5.30 -1.52 14.67
C SER A 77 6.75 -1.24 15.09
N GLY A 78 7.65 -0.99 14.13
CA GLY A 78 9.06 -0.65 14.39
C GLY A 78 9.34 0.84 14.61
N ILE A 79 8.36 1.60 15.11
CA ILE A 79 8.45 3.05 15.37
C ILE A 79 7.88 3.32 16.75
N GLU A 80 8.43 2.64 17.75
CA GLU A 80 8.25 2.98 19.16
C GLU A 80 8.79 4.39 19.40
N GLY A 81 7.90 5.39 19.39
CA GLY A 81 8.25 6.75 19.77
C GLY A 81 7.35 7.86 19.22
N THR A 82 6.63 7.63 18.12
CA THR A 82 5.72 8.66 17.59
C THR A 82 4.32 8.11 17.37
N ALA A 83 3.39 8.80 18.02
CA ALA A 83 1.96 8.54 18.12
C ALA A 83 1.37 7.88 16.87
N ARG A 84 0.62 6.79 17.13
CA ARG A 84 -0.35 6.20 16.20
C ARG A 84 -1.14 7.32 15.50
N PRO A 85 -1.08 7.45 14.16
CA PRO A 85 -1.96 8.39 13.49
C PRO A 85 -3.42 7.92 13.69
N PRO A 86 -4.35 8.85 13.98
CA PRO A 86 -5.72 8.51 14.36
C PRO A 86 -6.46 7.78 13.23
N PRO A 87 -7.53 7.02 13.58
CA PRO A 87 -8.35 6.27 12.62
C PRO A 87 -8.98 7.14 11.54
#